data_AF-A0AAE9N835-F1
#
_entry.id   AF-A0AAE9N835-F1
#
_cell.length_a   1.000
_cell.length_b   1.000
_cell.length_c   1.000
_cell.angle_alpha   90.00
_cell.angle_beta   90.00
_cell.angle_gamma   90.00
#
_symmetry.space_group_name_H-M   'P 1'
#
loop_
_entity.id
_entity.type
_entity.pdbx_description
1 polymer ?
#
loop_
_entity_poly.entity_id
_entity_poly.type
_entity_poly.pdbx_seq_one_letter_code
_entity_poly.pdbx_strand_id
1 'polypeptide(L)'
;MLCYLFGSTDGTLRGIANPFDRRRCEARIEYERGYARIWQNDATRSCETAEDLEEQKRLAHLSFATLRASNAELLKRPILLRGRGRDFCEPFKDWMPLDDYDDVGFPSDLATTPKFVLNDARKEYLAVRWHSPDGTARNVPDGYRSAFDEQMEYHTQALEANREDIAKHYGSPYGSWRGIPQARLAAANRYARLWLGRFESRCEFELALLRVTIDEMDAEELDRKADELIESIERQIEDVAQDILQNILDEQGATS
;
A
#
# COMPACT_ATOMS: atom_id res chain seq x y z
N MET A 1 2.27 17.84 9.29
CA MET A 1 1.07 17.93 8.43
C MET A 1 0.47 16.55 8.15
N LEU A 2 1.23 15.59 7.60
CA LEU A 2 0.74 14.23 7.33
C LEU A 2 0.18 13.52 8.58
N CYS A 3 0.90 13.53 9.71
CA CYS A 3 0.44 12.86 10.94
C CYS A 3 -0.91 13.40 11.48
N TYR A 4 -1.20 14.69 11.29
CA TYR A 4 -2.50 15.27 11.68
C TYR A 4 -3.67 14.63 10.92
N LEU A 5 -3.43 14.16 9.68
CA LEU A 5 -4.44 13.49 8.86
C LEU A 5 -4.82 12.12 9.41
N PHE A 6 -3.92 11.50 10.16
CA PHE A 6 -4.14 10.24 10.85
C PHE A 6 -4.53 10.46 12.33
N GLY A 7 -4.98 11.67 12.70
CA GLY A 7 -5.48 11.96 14.04
C GLY A 7 -4.41 12.32 15.08
N SER A 8 -3.21 12.70 14.65
CA SER A 8 -2.19 13.22 15.58
C SER A 8 -2.65 14.50 16.27
N THR A 9 -2.42 14.64 17.57
CA THR A 9 -2.72 15.87 18.33
C THR A 9 -1.58 16.90 18.30
N ASP A 10 -0.34 16.45 18.11
CA ASP A 10 0.88 17.26 18.17
C ASP A 10 1.64 17.31 16.83
N GLY A 11 1.10 16.65 15.79
CA GLY A 11 1.70 16.57 14.47
C GLY A 11 2.79 15.51 14.33
N THR A 12 3.01 14.69 15.36
CA THR A 12 3.96 13.56 15.37
C THR A 12 3.24 12.22 15.24
N LEU A 13 3.97 11.16 14.90
CA LEU A 13 3.44 9.79 14.90
C LEU A 13 2.97 9.34 16.30
N ARG A 14 3.64 9.81 17.35
CA ARG A 14 3.30 9.48 18.73
C ARG A 14 1.96 10.08 19.16
N GLY A 15 1.62 11.25 18.62
CA GLY A 15 0.34 11.90 18.87
C GLY A 15 -0.87 11.19 18.24
N ILE A 16 -0.69 10.17 17.40
CA ILE A 16 -1.78 9.38 16.83
C ILE A 16 -2.23 8.34 17.85
N ALA A 17 -3.47 8.43 18.32
CA ALA A 17 -3.99 7.56 19.38
C ALA A 17 -4.24 6.12 18.89
N ASN A 18 -4.91 5.95 17.74
CA ASN A 18 -5.20 4.64 17.19
C ASN A 18 -3.91 3.97 16.64
N PRO A 19 -3.52 2.78 17.14
CA PRO A 19 -2.32 2.09 16.67
C PRO A 19 -2.36 1.70 15.19
N PHE A 20 -3.53 1.34 14.64
CA PHE A 20 -3.66 0.98 13.23
C PHE A 20 -3.52 2.22 12.33
N ASP A 21 -4.10 3.35 12.71
CA ASP A 21 -3.91 4.62 11.98
C ASP A 21 -2.46 5.11 12.04
N ARG A 22 -1.77 4.88 13.17
CA ARG A 22 -0.33 5.14 13.27
C ARG A 22 0.45 4.31 12.25
N ARG A 23 0.18 3.00 12.16
CA ARG A 23 0.83 2.10 11.19
C ARG A 23 0.53 2.49 9.73
N ARG A 24 -0.70 2.92 9.43
CA ARG A 24 -1.04 3.47 8.10
C ARG A 24 -0.26 4.74 7.79
N CYS A 25 -0.10 5.63 8.77
CA CYS A 25 0.71 6.83 8.64
C CYS A 25 2.19 6.49 8.40
N GLU A 26 2.74 5.50 9.11
CA GLU A 26 4.11 5.01 8.92
C GLU A 26 4.31 4.43 7.52
N ALA A 27 3.41 3.57 7.06
CA ALA A 27 3.42 3.03 5.70
C ALA A 27 3.38 4.14 4.64
N ARG A 28 2.58 5.19 4.87
CA ARG A 28 2.51 6.34 3.97
C ARG A 28 3.80 7.16 3.96
N ILE A 29 4.42 7.39 5.12
CA ILE A 29 5.72 8.07 5.22
C ILE A 29 6.78 7.27 4.45
N GLU A 30 6.79 5.94 4.59
CA GLU A 30 7.75 5.10 3.89
C GLU A 30 7.53 5.08 2.38
N TYR A 31 6.27 5.08 1.93
CA TYR A 31 5.94 5.26 0.52
C TYR A 31 6.47 6.60 -0.04
N GLU A 32 6.23 7.72 0.66
CA GLU A 32 6.73 9.04 0.23
C GLU A 32 8.27 9.08 0.20
N ARG A 33 8.94 8.40 1.15
CA ARG A 33 10.40 8.24 1.14
C ARG A 33 10.89 7.36 0.00
N GLY A 34 10.20 6.25 -0.30
CA GLY A 34 10.47 5.40 -1.45
C GLY A 34 10.40 6.18 -2.76
N TYR A 35 9.32 6.94 -2.93
CA TYR A 35 9.13 7.83 -4.07
C TYR A 35 10.25 8.88 -4.18
N ALA A 36 10.62 9.53 -3.07
CA ALA A 36 11.73 10.47 -3.05
C ALA A 36 13.07 9.82 -3.42
N ARG A 37 13.35 8.61 -2.94
CA ARG A 37 14.57 7.87 -3.26
C ARG A 37 14.68 7.55 -4.75
N ILE A 38 13.57 7.21 -5.41
CA ILE A 38 13.56 6.96 -6.85
C ILE A 38 14.02 8.22 -7.61
N TRP A 39 13.47 9.37 -7.25
CA TRP A 39 13.86 10.66 -7.84
C TRP A 39 15.31 11.04 -7.51
N GLN A 40 15.74 10.88 -6.26
CA GLN A 40 17.12 11.15 -5.86
C GLN A 40 18.10 10.26 -6.63
N ASN A 41 17.84 8.96 -6.71
CA ASN A 41 18.67 8.02 -7.44
C ASN A 41 18.75 8.37 -8.93
N ASP A 42 17.64 8.78 -9.54
CA ASP A 42 17.61 9.24 -10.93
C ASP A 42 18.43 10.51 -11.13
N ALA A 43 18.22 11.50 -10.25
CA ALA A 43 18.90 12.78 -10.30
C ALA A 43 20.41 12.64 -10.05
N THR A 44 20.84 11.75 -9.15
CA THR A 44 22.27 11.47 -8.92
C THR A 44 22.94 10.72 -10.07
N ARG A 45 22.18 9.94 -10.86
CA ARG A 45 22.70 9.16 -11.98
C ARG A 45 23.10 10.02 -13.18
N SER A 46 22.47 11.18 -13.32
CA SER A 46 22.75 12.17 -14.37
C SER A 46 23.82 13.19 -13.97
N CYS A 47 24.36 13.10 -12.77
CA CYS A 47 25.36 14.04 -12.28
C CYS A 47 26.77 13.59 -12.71
N GLU A 48 27.40 14.39 -13.56
CA GLU A 48 28.80 14.19 -13.95
C GLU A 48 29.77 14.84 -12.96
N THR A 49 29.31 15.85 -12.20
CA THR A 49 30.09 16.59 -11.21
C THR A 49 29.44 16.65 -9.82
N ALA A 50 30.23 17.04 -8.81
CA ALA A 50 29.72 17.26 -7.45
C ALA A 50 28.78 18.48 -7.36
N GLU A 51 28.93 19.47 -8.23
CA GLU A 51 28.03 20.64 -8.31
C GLU A 51 26.67 20.25 -8.93
N ASP A 52 26.67 19.42 -9.98
CA ASP A 52 25.44 18.87 -10.56
C ASP A 52 24.66 18.08 -9.51
N LEU A 53 25.36 17.30 -8.69
CA LEU A 53 24.78 16.51 -7.61
C LEU A 53 24.06 17.40 -6.59
N GLU A 54 24.63 18.54 -6.24
CA GLU A 54 24.05 19.42 -5.23
C GLU A 54 22.86 20.22 -5.77
N GLU A 55 22.92 20.64 -7.04
CA GLU A 55 21.79 21.27 -7.71
C GLU A 55 20.63 20.28 -7.92
N GLN A 56 20.93 19.03 -8.28
CA GLN A 56 19.92 17.98 -8.42
C GLN A 56 19.28 17.59 -7.08
N LYS A 57 20.05 17.53 -5.99
CA LYS A 57 19.48 17.38 -4.64
C LYS A 57 18.55 18.53 -4.26
N ARG A 58 18.90 19.77 -4.65
CA ARG A 58 18.08 20.96 -4.42
C ARG A 58 16.76 20.89 -5.20
N LEU A 59 16.82 20.53 -6.49
CA LEU A 59 15.64 20.35 -7.35
C LEU A 59 14.74 19.20 -6.87
N ALA A 60 15.32 18.08 -6.43
CA ALA A 60 14.58 16.97 -5.84
C ALA A 60 13.85 17.39 -4.55
N HIS A 61 14.48 18.19 -3.67
CA HIS A 61 13.83 18.74 -2.48
C HIS A 61 12.69 19.71 -2.81
N LEU A 62 12.85 20.54 -3.85
CA LEU A 62 11.81 21.47 -4.31
C LEU A 62 10.61 20.73 -4.94
N SER A 63 10.85 19.72 -5.78
CA SER A 63 9.81 18.83 -6.32
C SER A 63 9.02 18.15 -5.20
N PHE A 64 9.73 17.66 -4.17
CA PHE A 64 9.12 17.05 -2.99
C PHE A 64 8.23 18.02 -2.19
N ALA A 65 8.59 19.30 -2.11
CA ALA A 65 7.79 20.33 -1.45
C ALA A 65 6.48 20.62 -2.22
N THR A 66 6.53 20.67 -3.54
CA THR A 66 5.38 20.96 -4.42
C THR A 66 4.39 19.80 -4.47
N LEU A 67 4.87 18.55 -4.52
CA LEU A 67 4.04 17.33 -4.42
C LEU A 67 3.32 17.18 -3.07
N ARG A 68 3.93 17.71 -2.00
CA ARG A 68 3.31 17.79 -0.67
C ARG A 68 2.13 18.76 -0.63
N ALA A 69 2.13 19.79 -1.46
CA ALA A 69 1.10 20.83 -1.48
C ALA A 69 -0.16 20.39 -2.24
N SER A 70 -0.04 19.69 -3.37
CA SER A 70 -1.22 19.22 -4.14
C SER A 70 -1.97 18.09 -3.43
N ASN A 71 -1.26 17.15 -2.81
CA ASN A 71 -1.87 16.05 -2.05
C ASN A 71 -2.52 16.53 -0.73
N ALA A 72 -2.05 17.65 -0.17
CA ALA A 72 -2.65 18.23 1.03
C ALA A 72 -4.09 18.74 0.81
N GLU A 73 -4.46 19.15 -0.40
CA GLU A 73 -5.81 19.63 -0.72
C GLU A 73 -6.85 18.51 -0.82
N LEU A 74 -6.45 17.33 -1.31
CA LEU A 74 -7.28 16.11 -1.31
C LEU A 74 -7.59 15.63 0.12
N LEU A 75 -6.78 16.07 1.09
CA LEU A 75 -6.84 15.69 2.50
C LEU A 75 -7.56 16.74 3.38
N LYS A 76 -8.06 17.85 2.80
CA LYS A 76 -8.69 18.99 3.50
C LYS A 76 -10.22 18.91 3.69
N ARG A 77 -10.88 17.76 3.48
CA ARG A 77 -12.36 17.64 3.65
C ARG A 77 -12.75 16.68 4.78
N PRO A 78 -12.87 17.15 6.03
CA PRO A 78 -13.03 16.33 7.24
C PRO A 78 -14.39 15.62 7.39
N ILE A 79 -15.41 15.97 6.61
CA ILE A 79 -16.78 15.45 6.80
C ILE A 79 -17.01 14.05 6.18
N LEU A 80 -16.04 13.53 5.41
CA LEU A 80 -16.12 12.22 4.77
C LEU A 80 -15.34 11.11 5.51
N LEU A 81 -14.56 11.45 6.54
CA LEU A 81 -13.71 10.50 7.27
C LEU A 81 -14.47 9.62 8.29
N ARG A 82 -15.74 9.91 8.58
CA ARG A 82 -16.59 9.06 9.45
C ARG A 82 -17.39 7.99 8.70
N GLY A 83 -17.15 7.84 7.39
CA GLY A 83 -18.07 7.08 6.53
C GLY A 83 -17.52 5.84 5.85
N ARG A 84 -16.26 5.82 5.39
CA ARG A 84 -15.76 4.73 4.54
C ARG A 84 -14.23 4.57 4.65
N GLY A 85 -13.78 3.73 5.58
CA GLY A 85 -12.40 3.21 5.58
C GLY A 85 -12.03 2.42 4.31
N ARG A 86 -13.03 2.00 3.52
CA ARG A 86 -12.85 1.37 2.20
C ARG A 86 -12.18 2.29 1.18
N ASP A 87 -12.49 3.59 1.18
CA ASP A 87 -11.94 4.52 0.19
C ASP A 87 -10.47 4.90 0.49
N PHE A 88 -10.00 4.63 1.71
CA PHE A 88 -8.59 4.74 2.10
C PHE A 88 -7.79 3.46 1.77
N CYS A 89 -8.48 2.31 1.69
CA CYS A 89 -7.92 1.02 1.28
C CYS A 89 -7.90 0.84 -0.25
N GLU A 90 -8.58 1.70 -1.01
CA GLU A 90 -8.57 1.75 -2.48
C GLU A 90 -8.05 3.10 -3.01
N PRO A 91 -6.80 3.53 -2.70
CA PRO A 91 -6.31 4.85 -3.09
C PRO A 91 -6.14 5.08 -4.62
N PHE A 92 -6.45 4.10 -5.48
CA PHE A 92 -6.13 4.19 -6.91
C PHE A 92 -7.20 3.54 -7.81
N LYS A 93 -8.30 4.26 -8.03
CA LYS A 93 -9.14 4.08 -9.22
C LYS A 93 -8.31 4.35 -10.48
N ASP A 94 -8.04 3.29 -11.24
CA ASP A 94 -7.81 3.18 -12.69
C ASP A 94 -6.91 4.15 -13.47
N TRP A 95 -6.10 5.00 -12.83
CA TRP A 95 -5.08 5.72 -13.60
C TRP A 95 -3.87 6.06 -12.73
N MET A 96 -2.71 5.55 -13.11
CA MET A 96 -1.44 6.15 -12.73
C MET A 96 -1.05 7.10 -13.86
N PRO A 97 -1.43 8.39 -13.80
CA PRO A 97 -0.84 9.36 -14.70
C PRO A 97 0.67 9.41 -14.39
N LEU A 98 1.51 9.07 -15.36
CA LEU A 98 2.76 9.79 -15.45
C LEU A 98 2.43 11.08 -16.17
N ASP A 99 2.45 12.17 -15.41
CA ASP A 99 2.40 13.53 -15.93
C ASP A 99 3.74 13.86 -16.62
N ASP A 100 4.04 13.15 -17.71
CA ASP A 100 5.05 13.42 -18.73
C ASP A 100 6.04 12.26 -18.94
N TYR A 101 6.13 11.84 -20.20
CA TYR A 101 7.20 10.98 -20.69
C TYR A 101 8.53 11.75 -20.65
N ASP A 102 9.63 11.04 -20.41
CA ASP A 102 10.96 11.64 -20.40
C ASP A 102 11.44 11.87 -21.84
N ASP A 103 11.67 13.12 -22.23
CA ASP A 103 12.29 13.43 -23.53
C ASP A 103 13.82 13.21 -23.53
N VAL A 104 14.41 12.97 -22.35
CA VAL A 104 15.86 12.92 -22.14
C VAL A 104 16.26 11.60 -21.47
N GLY A 105 17.30 10.96 -22.00
CA GLY A 105 17.97 9.82 -21.36
C GLY A 105 19.47 9.92 -21.47
N PHE A 106 20.17 9.21 -20.59
CA PHE A 106 21.63 9.28 -20.47
C PHE A 106 22.27 8.00 -21.03
N PRO A 107 23.54 8.05 -21.50
CA PRO A 107 24.25 6.85 -21.95
C PRO A 107 24.26 5.71 -20.91
N SER A 108 24.27 6.05 -19.62
CA SER A 108 24.16 5.09 -18.51
C SER A 108 22.84 4.30 -18.50
N ASP A 109 21.76 4.84 -19.05
CA ASP A 109 20.46 4.14 -19.14
C ASP A 109 20.46 3.07 -20.25
N LEU A 110 21.47 3.06 -21.14
CA LEU A 110 21.64 2.00 -22.15
C LEU A 110 22.29 0.73 -21.56
N ALA A 111 22.89 0.82 -20.37
CA ALA A 111 23.60 -0.30 -19.76
C ALA A 111 22.69 -1.48 -19.37
N THR A 112 21.39 -1.23 -19.21
CA THR A 112 20.43 -2.25 -18.78
C THR A 112 19.08 -2.09 -19.46
N THR A 113 18.52 -3.19 -19.97
CA THR A 113 17.14 -3.22 -20.43
C THR A 113 16.19 -3.42 -19.24
N PRO A 114 15.15 -2.57 -19.08
CA PRO A 114 14.15 -2.74 -18.04
C PRO A 114 13.43 -4.09 -18.15
N LYS A 115 13.23 -4.76 -17.01
CA LYS A 115 12.47 -6.01 -16.93
C LYS A 115 11.08 -5.72 -16.37
N PHE A 116 10.08 -5.93 -17.20
CA PHE A 116 8.67 -5.81 -16.84
C PHE A 116 8.18 -7.14 -16.31
N VAL A 117 8.43 -7.39 -15.03
CA VAL A 117 7.97 -8.58 -14.31
C VAL A 117 7.22 -8.11 -13.07
N LEU A 118 6.14 -8.80 -12.70
CA LEU A 118 5.46 -8.53 -11.44
C LEU A 118 6.45 -8.67 -10.28
N ASN A 119 6.59 -7.61 -9.51
CA ASN A 119 7.44 -7.61 -8.32
C ASN A 119 6.83 -8.51 -7.22
N ASP A 120 7.68 -8.91 -6.28
CA ASP A 120 7.28 -9.86 -5.25
C ASP A 120 6.24 -9.28 -4.29
N ALA A 121 6.30 -7.98 -3.99
CA ALA A 121 5.28 -7.31 -3.18
C ALA A 121 3.87 -7.41 -3.79
N ARG A 122 3.74 -7.32 -5.13
CA ARG A 122 2.46 -7.49 -5.82
C ARG A 122 1.99 -8.94 -5.79
N LYS A 123 2.89 -9.90 -6.02
CA LYS A 123 2.55 -11.33 -5.93
C LYS A 123 2.06 -11.69 -4.53
N GLU A 124 2.77 -11.18 -3.53
CA GLU A 124 2.41 -11.37 -2.13
C GLU A 124 1.09 -10.69 -1.80
N TYR A 125 0.88 -9.44 -2.22
CA TYR A 125 -0.40 -8.75 -2.08
C TYR A 125 -1.56 -9.58 -2.63
N LEU A 126 -1.41 -10.13 -3.83
CA LEU A 126 -2.45 -10.96 -4.44
C LEU A 126 -2.67 -12.26 -3.66
N ALA A 127 -1.59 -12.91 -3.21
CA ALA A 127 -1.70 -14.13 -2.42
C ALA A 127 -2.40 -13.87 -1.07
N VAL A 128 -2.01 -12.81 -0.35
CA VAL A 128 -2.65 -12.40 0.91
C VAL A 128 -4.12 -12.04 0.70
N ARG A 129 -4.43 -11.26 -0.35
CA ARG A 129 -5.82 -10.89 -0.71
C ARG A 129 -6.71 -12.10 -0.95
N TRP A 130 -6.14 -13.18 -1.48
CA TRP A 130 -6.82 -14.45 -1.71
C TRP A 130 -6.55 -15.47 -0.59
N HIS A 131 -6.38 -14.99 0.64
CA HIS A 131 -6.35 -15.78 1.87
C HIS A 131 -5.15 -16.72 2.04
N SER A 132 -4.01 -16.43 1.39
CA SER A 132 -2.76 -17.13 1.70
C SER A 132 -2.24 -16.72 3.09
N PRO A 133 -2.03 -17.67 4.02
CA PRO A 133 -1.65 -17.37 5.40
C PRO A 133 -0.22 -16.82 5.52
N ASP A 134 0.67 -17.18 4.61
CA ASP A 134 2.07 -16.72 4.60
C ASP A 134 2.38 -15.78 3.43
N GLY A 135 1.34 -15.32 2.71
CA GLY A 135 1.49 -14.48 1.53
C GLY A 135 2.16 -15.15 0.35
N THR A 136 2.33 -16.48 0.36
CA THR A 136 2.91 -17.20 -0.78
C THR A 136 1.83 -17.73 -1.70
N ALA A 137 2.09 -17.67 -3.01
CA ALA A 137 1.17 -18.18 -4.02
C ALA A 137 0.79 -19.65 -3.76
N ARG A 138 1.76 -20.51 -3.39
CA ARG A 138 1.52 -21.94 -3.15
C ARG A 138 0.46 -22.21 -2.07
N ASN A 139 0.32 -21.34 -1.09
CA ASN A 139 -0.55 -21.55 0.07
C ASN A 139 -1.93 -20.87 -0.05
N VAL A 140 -2.25 -20.32 -1.23
CA VAL A 140 -3.62 -19.87 -1.53
C VAL A 140 -4.58 -21.08 -1.46
N PRO A 141 -5.69 -21.02 -0.70
CA PRO A 141 -6.60 -22.16 -0.61
C PRO A 141 -7.25 -22.52 -1.95
N ASP A 142 -7.53 -23.80 -2.18
CA ASP A 142 -8.04 -24.31 -3.47
C ASP A 142 -9.32 -23.58 -3.94
N GLY A 143 -10.21 -23.22 -3.00
CA GLY A 143 -11.44 -22.48 -3.29
C GLY A 143 -11.22 -21.08 -3.88
N TYR A 144 -10.03 -20.49 -3.70
CA TYR A 144 -9.65 -19.17 -4.22
C TYR A 144 -8.61 -19.24 -5.34
N ARG A 145 -8.11 -20.43 -5.67
CA ARG A 145 -7.01 -20.64 -6.62
C ARG A 145 -7.29 -20.03 -8.00
N SER A 146 -8.46 -20.33 -8.58
CA SER A 146 -8.83 -19.82 -9.92
C SER A 146 -8.83 -18.30 -9.96
N ALA A 147 -9.43 -17.65 -8.95
CA ALA A 147 -9.49 -16.19 -8.88
C ALA A 147 -8.10 -15.56 -8.67
N PHE A 148 -7.24 -16.20 -7.87
CA PHE A 148 -5.85 -15.78 -7.71
C PHE A 148 -5.07 -15.87 -9.03
N ASP A 149 -5.18 -16.99 -9.75
CA ASP A 149 -4.48 -17.21 -11.01
C ASP A 149 -4.95 -16.22 -12.10
N GLU A 150 -6.27 -15.98 -12.21
CA GLU A 150 -6.85 -14.97 -13.11
C GLU A 150 -6.33 -13.56 -12.80
N GLN A 151 -6.22 -13.18 -11.53
CA GLN A 151 -5.68 -11.87 -11.14
C GLN A 151 -4.17 -11.76 -11.42
N MET A 152 -3.40 -12.83 -11.17
CA MET A 152 -1.99 -12.88 -11.51
C MET A 152 -1.76 -12.71 -13.02
N GLU A 153 -2.58 -13.37 -13.84
CA GLU A 153 -2.53 -13.24 -15.29
C GLU A 153 -2.93 -11.82 -15.73
N TYR A 154 -4.03 -11.28 -15.23
CA TYR A 154 -4.47 -9.91 -15.52
C TYR A 154 -3.36 -8.88 -15.24
N HIS A 155 -2.74 -8.94 -14.07
CA HIS A 155 -1.67 -8.01 -13.70
C HIS A 155 -0.41 -8.20 -14.57
N THR A 156 -0.11 -9.43 -14.98
CA THR A 156 1.01 -9.71 -15.90
C THR A 156 0.74 -9.11 -17.27
N GLN A 157 -0.45 -9.34 -17.83
CA GLN A 157 -0.87 -8.77 -19.11
C GLN A 157 -0.91 -7.23 -19.07
N ALA A 158 -1.40 -6.63 -17.99
CA ALA A 158 -1.40 -5.19 -17.82
C ALA A 158 0.03 -4.60 -17.78
N LEU A 159 0.99 -5.32 -17.19
CA LEU A 159 2.39 -4.92 -17.17
C LEU A 159 3.04 -5.02 -18.56
N GLU A 160 2.69 -6.05 -19.33
CA GLU A 160 3.11 -6.20 -20.73
C GLU A 160 2.50 -5.12 -21.63
N ALA A 161 1.22 -4.80 -21.46
CA ALA A 161 0.56 -3.71 -22.18
C ALA A 161 1.25 -2.37 -21.91
N ASN A 162 1.58 -2.07 -20.65
CA ASN A 162 2.34 -0.86 -20.30
C ASN A 162 3.72 -0.83 -20.97
N ARG A 163 4.43 -1.97 -21.02
CA ARG A 163 5.70 -2.07 -21.73
C ARG A 163 5.53 -1.76 -23.22
N GLU A 164 4.48 -2.29 -23.84
CA GLU A 164 4.16 -2.05 -25.24
C GLU A 164 3.85 -0.57 -25.51
N ASP A 165 3.06 0.06 -24.65
CA ASP A 165 2.68 1.47 -24.75
C ASP A 165 3.88 2.39 -24.61
N ILE A 166 4.78 2.11 -23.66
CA ILE A 166 6.03 2.85 -23.52
C ILE A 166 6.88 2.70 -24.79
N ALA A 167 7.04 1.49 -25.31
CA ALA A 167 7.81 1.28 -26.53
C ALA A 167 7.21 2.02 -27.73
N LYS A 168 5.88 2.00 -27.90
CA LYS A 168 5.17 2.76 -28.94
C LYS A 168 5.41 4.25 -28.80
N HIS A 169 5.30 4.79 -27.58
CA HIS A 169 5.55 6.19 -27.31
C HIS A 169 6.95 6.62 -27.79
N TYR A 170 7.97 5.82 -27.49
CA TYR A 170 9.35 6.09 -27.92
C TYR A 170 9.64 5.71 -29.38
N GLY A 171 8.62 5.42 -30.18
CA GLY A 171 8.73 5.27 -31.65
C GLY A 171 8.83 3.83 -32.15
N SER A 172 8.54 2.83 -31.31
CA SER A 172 8.44 1.44 -31.78
C SER A 172 7.15 1.20 -32.58
N PRO A 173 7.23 0.75 -33.84
CA PRO A 173 6.04 0.59 -34.69
C PRO A 173 5.09 -0.51 -34.21
N TYR A 174 5.62 -1.53 -33.54
CA TYR A 174 4.86 -2.70 -33.06
C TYR A 174 4.89 -2.82 -31.53
N GLY A 175 5.31 -1.75 -30.82
CA GLY A 175 5.43 -1.77 -29.35
C GLY A 175 6.45 -2.76 -28.78
N SER A 176 7.35 -3.28 -29.62
CA SER A 176 8.49 -4.07 -29.16
C SER A 176 9.62 -3.16 -28.68
N TRP A 177 10.24 -3.48 -27.54
CA TRP A 177 11.41 -2.75 -27.04
C TRP A 177 12.56 -2.70 -28.05
N ARG A 178 12.71 -3.76 -28.87
CA ARG A 178 13.73 -3.84 -29.92
C ARG A 178 13.46 -2.91 -31.10
N GLY A 179 12.21 -2.46 -31.27
CA GLY A 179 11.80 -1.54 -32.32
C GLY A 179 12.00 -0.07 -31.96
N ILE A 180 12.42 0.25 -30.74
CA ILE A 180 12.69 1.63 -30.32
C ILE A 180 13.95 2.13 -31.04
N PRO A 181 13.90 3.30 -31.72
CA PRO A 181 15.08 3.89 -32.35
C PRO A 181 16.22 4.12 -31.34
N GLN A 182 17.46 3.86 -31.75
CA GLN A 182 18.64 3.98 -30.88
C GLN A 182 18.74 5.35 -30.18
N ALA A 183 18.39 6.43 -30.89
CA ALA A 183 18.40 7.79 -30.36
C ALA A 183 17.41 8.03 -29.20
N ARG A 184 16.38 7.17 -29.06
CA ARG A 184 15.34 7.27 -28.02
C ARG A 184 15.44 6.19 -26.96
N LEU A 185 16.31 5.20 -27.14
CA LEU A 185 16.41 4.03 -26.27
C LEU A 185 16.81 4.41 -24.83
N ALA A 186 17.71 5.39 -24.67
CA ALA A 186 18.12 5.86 -23.35
C ALA A 186 16.95 6.50 -22.59
N ALA A 187 16.16 7.36 -23.25
CA ALA A 187 14.99 8.00 -22.66
C ALA A 187 13.91 6.98 -22.29
N ALA A 188 13.66 6.01 -23.18
CA ALA A 188 12.75 4.90 -22.93
C ALA A 188 13.15 4.06 -21.71
N ASN A 189 14.44 3.72 -21.61
CA ASN A 189 14.96 2.94 -20.48
C ASN A 189 14.88 3.72 -19.16
N ARG A 190 15.18 5.02 -19.17
CA ARG A 190 15.06 5.91 -18.01
C ARG A 190 13.61 5.96 -17.51
N TYR A 191 12.67 6.28 -18.39
CA TYR A 191 11.26 6.33 -18.06
C TYR A 191 10.75 5.00 -17.51
N ALA A 192 11.06 3.89 -18.18
CA ALA A 192 10.64 2.56 -17.75
C ALA A 192 11.17 2.20 -16.36
N ARG A 193 12.42 2.55 -16.05
CA ARG A 193 13.01 2.37 -14.72
C ARG A 193 12.29 3.19 -13.67
N LEU A 194 12.04 4.47 -13.93
CA LEU A 194 11.30 5.36 -13.03
C LEU A 194 9.88 4.83 -12.78
N TRP A 195 9.22 4.39 -13.85
CA TRP A 195 7.89 3.80 -13.79
C TRP A 195 7.87 2.52 -12.96
N LEU A 196 8.77 1.57 -13.25
CA LEU A 196 8.88 0.31 -12.52
C LEU A 196 9.19 0.54 -11.04
N GLY A 197 10.10 1.46 -10.71
CA GLY A 197 10.39 1.81 -9.32
C GLY A 197 9.16 2.38 -8.59
N ARG A 198 8.36 3.23 -9.25
CA ARG A 198 7.11 3.75 -8.68
C ARG A 198 6.08 2.65 -8.51
N PHE A 199 5.97 1.76 -9.49
CA PHE A 199 5.08 0.61 -9.43
C PHE A 199 5.47 -0.31 -8.26
N GLU A 200 6.75 -0.63 -8.07
CA GLU A 200 7.26 -1.37 -6.92
C GLU A 200 6.92 -0.69 -5.60
N SER A 201 7.28 0.59 -5.45
CA SER A 201 6.98 1.36 -4.23
C SER A 201 5.48 1.36 -3.91
N ARG A 202 4.62 1.41 -4.94
CA ARG A 202 3.16 1.33 -4.78
C ARG A 202 2.72 -0.06 -4.32
N CYS A 203 3.27 -1.12 -4.89
CA CYS A 203 2.94 -2.49 -4.51
C CYS A 203 3.30 -2.76 -3.05
N GLU A 204 4.47 -2.30 -2.59
CA GLU A 204 4.89 -2.39 -1.19
C GLU A 204 3.95 -1.64 -0.25
N PHE A 205 3.53 -0.44 -0.64
CA PHE A 205 2.60 0.35 0.15
C PHE A 205 1.23 -0.32 0.26
N GLU A 206 0.67 -0.81 -0.84
CA GLU A 206 -0.61 -1.50 -0.84
C GLU A 206 -0.57 -2.80 -0.02
N LEU A 207 0.53 -3.56 -0.09
CA LEU A 207 0.75 -4.73 0.77
C LEU A 207 0.81 -4.35 2.25
N ALA A 208 1.51 -3.26 2.60
CA ALA A 208 1.57 -2.78 3.96
C ALA A 208 0.17 -2.39 4.48
N LEU A 209 -0.63 -1.68 3.68
CA LEU A 209 -2.01 -1.33 4.04
C LEU A 209 -2.89 -2.56 4.20
N LEU A 210 -2.80 -3.53 3.28
CA LEU A 210 -3.58 -4.77 3.36
C LEU A 210 -3.30 -5.52 4.66
N ARG A 211 -2.03 -5.64 5.05
CA ARG A 211 -1.64 -6.27 6.31
C ARG A 211 -2.19 -5.52 7.53
N VAL A 212 -2.14 -4.19 7.53
CA VAL A 212 -2.73 -3.40 8.62
C VAL A 212 -4.23 -3.65 8.72
N THR A 213 -4.94 -3.72 7.60
CA THR A 213 -6.38 -4.01 7.57
C THR A 213 -6.70 -5.42 8.07
N ILE A 214 -5.90 -6.43 7.70
CA ILE A 214 -6.07 -7.80 8.22
C ILE A 214 -5.88 -7.82 9.74
N ASP A 215 -4.81 -7.22 10.24
CA ASP A 215 -4.53 -7.18 11.67
C ASP A 215 -5.63 -6.42 12.45
N GLU A 216 -6.21 -5.37 11.86
CA GLU A 216 -7.32 -4.61 12.46
C GLU A 216 -8.59 -5.46 12.53
N MET A 217 -8.94 -6.17 11.45
CA MET A 217 -10.07 -7.09 11.43
C MET A 217 -9.91 -8.24 12.42
N ASP A 218 -8.71 -8.81 12.51
CA ASP A 218 -8.42 -9.89 13.47
C ASP A 218 -8.53 -9.39 14.92
N ALA A 219 -8.08 -8.16 15.21
CA ALA A 219 -8.25 -7.55 16.53
C ALA A 219 -9.73 -7.31 16.87
N GLU A 220 -10.51 -6.75 15.94
CA GLU A 220 -11.95 -6.53 16.12
C GLU A 220 -12.73 -7.84 16.34
N GLU A 221 -12.33 -8.92 15.65
CA GLU A 221 -12.92 -10.25 15.81
C GLU A 221 -12.57 -10.88 17.17
N LEU A 222 -11.34 -10.70 17.64
CA LEU A 222 -10.90 -11.16 18.95
C LEU A 222 -11.63 -10.40 20.07
N ASP A 223 -11.78 -9.09 19.95
CA ASP A 223 -12.51 -8.27 20.91
C ASP A 223 -13.99 -8.70 20.99
N ARG A 224 -14.64 -8.92 19.84
CA ARG A 224 -16.03 -9.43 19.82
C ARG A 224 -16.17 -10.78 20.50
N LYS A 225 -15.24 -11.71 20.27
CA LYS A 225 -15.22 -13.02 20.93
C LYS A 225 -14.98 -12.91 22.43
N ALA A 226 -14.17 -11.95 22.87
CA ALA A 226 -13.93 -11.69 24.28
C ALA A 226 -15.20 -11.15 24.96
N ASP A 227 -15.91 -10.23 24.32
CA ASP A 227 -17.19 -9.69 24.81
C ASP A 227 -18.26 -10.78 24.93
N GLU A 228 -18.42 -11.63 23.90
CA GLU A 228 -19.34 -12.78 23.93
C GLU A 228 -19.00 -13.76 25.06
N LEU A 229 -17.71 -13.97 25.34
CA LEU A 229 -17.25 -14.82 26.44
C LEU A 229 -17.55 -14.18 27.80
N ILE A 230 -17.33 -12.88 27.96
CA ILE A 230 -17.64 -12.14 29.19
C ILE A 230 -19.13 -12.22 29.46
N GLU A 231 -19.99 -11.93 28.48
CA GLU A 231 -21.45 -12.03 28.64
C GLU A 231 -21.91 -13.46 28.99
N SER A 232 -21.23 -14.48 28.46
CA SER A 232 -21.51 -15.88 28.78
C SER A 232 -21.13 -16.21 30.22
N ILE A 233 -19.97 -15.73 30.69
CA ILE A 233 -19.51 -15.90 32.08
C ILE A 233 -20.42 -15.14 33.04
N GLU A 234 -20.83 -13.91 32.72
CA GLU A 234 -21.74 -13.11 33.55
C GLU A 234 -23.09 -13.82 33.73
N ARG A 235 -23.66 -14.38 32.64
CA ARG A 235 -24.88 -15.20 32.72
C ARG A 235 -24.70 -16.44 33.60
N GLN A 236 -23.57 -17.14 33.48
CA GLN A 236 -23.29 -18.30 34.34
C GLN A 236 -23.17 -17.92 35.82
N ILE A 237 -22.59 -16.77 36.14
CA ILE A 237 -22.51 -16.26 37.51
C ILE A 237 -23.91 -15.92 38.05
N GLU A 238 -24.75 -15.28 37.24
CA GLU A 238 -26.13 -14.96 37.62
C GLU A 238 -26.96 -16.22 37.89
N ASP A 239 -26.86 -17.24 37.03
CA ASP A 239 -27.56 -18.52 37.20
C ASP A 239 -27.11 -19.21 38.51
N VAL A 240 -25.80 -19.30 38.76
CA VAL A 240 -25.26 -19.88 40.00
C VAL A 240 -25.70 -19.08 41.24
N ALA A 241 -25.73 -17.76 41.15
CA ALA A 241 -26.17 -16.91 42.26
C ALA A 241 -27.66 -17.10 42.56
N GLN A 242 -28.51 -17.26 41.53
CA GLN A 242 -29.93 -17.56 41.70
C GLN A 242 -30.15 -18.95 42.31
N ASP A 243 -29.41 -19.96 41.86
CA ASP A 243 -29.48 -21.31 42.42
C ASP A 243 -29.08 -21.33 43.92
N ILE A 244 -28.01 -20.62 44.29
CA ILE A 244 -27.60 -20.48 45.69
C ILE A 244 -28.70 -19.78 46.51
N LEU A 245 -29.27 -18.69 45.98
CA LEU A 245 -30.34 -17.96 46.65
C LEU A 245 -31.57 -18.84 46.87
N GLN A 246 -31.97 -19.61 45.86
CA GLN A 246 -33.12 -20.50 45.91
C GLN A 246 -32.89 -21.63 46.93
N ASN A 247 -31.70 -22.24 46.94
CA ASN A 247 -31.34 -23.26 47.93
C ASN A 247 -31.41 -22.71 49.36
N ILE A 248 -30.93 -21.48 49.61
CA ILE A 248 -31.03 -20.83 50.93
C ILE A 248 -32.50 -20.60 51.31
N LEU A 249 -33.33 -20.13 50.38
CA LEU A 249 -34.76 -19.89 50.64
C LEU A 249 -35.51 -21.18 50.95
N ASP A 250 -35.21 -22.27 50.21
CA ASP A 250 -35.82 -23.58 50.41
C ASP A 250 -35.41 -24.19 51.76
N GLU A 251 -34.14 -24.05 52.17
CA GLU A 251 -33.66 -24.47 53.48
C GLU A 251 -34.34 -23.70 54.63
N GLN A 252 -34.56 -22.40 54.47
CA GLN A 252 -35.26 -21.57 55.48
C GLN A 252 -36.76 -21.89 55.56
N GLY A 253 -37.40 -22.17 54.42
CA GLY A 253 -38.80 -22.57 54.35
C GLY A 253 -39.10 -23.95 54.95
N ALA A 254 -38.14 -24.89 54.85
CA ALA A 254 -38.26 -26.23 55.44
C ALA A 254 -38.10 -26.27 56.97
N THR A 255 -37.58 -25.21 57.58
CA THR A 255 -37.41 -25.06 59.04
C THR A 255 -38.56 -24.32 59.75
N SER A 256 -39.65 -24.01 59.03
CA SER A 256 -40.86 -23.35 59.56
C SER A 256 -42.00 -24.35 59.79
#